data_AF-A0AAN9ARL6-F1
#
_entry.id   AF-A0AAN9ARL6-F1
#
_cell.length_a   1.000
_cell.length_b   1.000
_cell.length_c   1.000
_cell.angle_alpha   90.00
_cell.angle_beta   90.00
_cell.angle_gamma   90.00
#
_symmetry.space_group_name_H-M   'P 1'
#
loop_
_entity.id
_entity.type
_entity.pdbx_description
1 polymer ?
#
loop_
_entity_poly.entity_id
_entity_poly.type
_entity_poly.pdbx_seq_one_letter_code
_entity_poly.pdbx_strand_id
1 'polypeptide(L)'
;MTQSIVVQVGQCGNQIGCRFWDLALREHAAVNKQGVYDEPLSSFFRNVDSRYDDPANIPVGSGKGKVKSLKARAVLVDMEEGVVSEMMKGPLREVFDFRQHITDVSGSGNNWAVGHKMYGPQYREQLSDVIRRAAEFCDCLQCFFVIHSMGGGMLFAC
;
A
#
# COMPACT_ATOMS: atom_id res chain seq x y z
N MET A 1 -12.47 0.27 15.25
CA MET A 1 -12.69 1.11 14.06
C MET A 1 -12.20 0.34 12.85
N THR A 2 -12.82 0.54 11.70
CA THR A 2 -12.58 -0.23 10.49
C THR A 2 -11.36 0.24 9.72
N GLN A 3 -10.46 -0.69 9.43
CA GLN A 3 -9.25 -0.44 8.66
C GLN A 3 -9.35 -1.13 7.29
N SER A 4 -8.80 -0.49 6.26
CA SER A 4 -8.81 -1.01 4.90
C SER A 4 -7.39 -1.11 4.36
N ILE A 5 -7.14 -2.14 3.56
CA ILE A 5 -5.86 -2.33 2.86
C ILE A 5 -6.07 -2.08 1.37
N VAL A 6 -5.22 -1.26 0.76
CA VAL A 6 -5.26 -0.98 -0.68
C VAL A 6 -4.19 -1.83 -1.37
N VAL A 7 -4.61 -2.75 -2.23
CA VAL A 7 -3.73 -3.58 -3.06
C VAL A 7 -3.67 -2.98 -4.45
N GLN A 8 -2.49 -2.53 -4.87
CA GLN A 8 -2.24 -1.85 -6.14
C GLN A 8 -1.46 -2.82 -7.03
N VAL A 9 -2.02 -3.14 -8.19
CA VAL A 9 -1.47 -4.18 -9.07
C VAL A 9 -1.18 -3.62 -10.46
N GLY A 10 0.08 -3.78 -10.87
CA GLY A 10 0.64 -3.40 -12.14
C GLY A 10 0.74 -1.89 -12.36
N GLN A 11 1.36 -1.53 -13.48
CA GLN A 11 1.67 -0.16 -13.87
C GLN A 11 0.49 0.82 -13.70
N CYS A 12 -0.71 0.43 -14.14
CA CYS A 12 -1.91 1.27 -14.04
C CYS A 12 -2.40 1.41 -12.59
N GLY A 13 -2.43 0.30 -11.84
CA GLY A 13 -2.88 0.29 -10.45
C GLY A 13 -1.99 1.16 -9.56
N ASN A 14 -0.66 1.08 -9.75
CA ASN A 14 0.31 1.87 -9.00
C ASN A 14 0.23 3.37 -9.35
N GLN A 15 0.02 3.74 -10.61
CA GLN A 15 -0.15 5.15 -11.02
C GLN A 15 -1.44 5.78 -10.45
N ILE A 16 -2.56 5.07 -10.54
CA ILE A 16 -3.83 5.52 -9.93
C ILE A 16 -3.66 5.58 -8.41
N GLY A 17 -3.01 4.58 -7.84
CA GLY A 17 -2.65 4.50 -6.44
C GLY A 17 -1.88 5.72 -5.94
N CYS A 18 -0.86 6.14 -6.67
CA CYS A 18 -0.06 7.32 -6.36
C CYS A 18 -0.94 8.58 -6.26
N ARG A 19 -1.88 8.77 -7.19
CA ARG A 19 -2.84 9.89 -7.16
C ARG A 19 -3.84 9.78 -6.02
N PHE A 20 -4.32 8.58 -5.74
CA PHE A 20 -5.21 8.32 -4.61
C PHE A 20 -4.55 8.71 -3.28
N TRP A 21 -3.31 8.26 -3.03
CA TRP A 21 -2.60 8.55 -1.78
C TRP A 21 -2.25 10.04 -1.64
N ASP A 22 -1.84 10.70 -2.73
CA ASP A 22 -1.61 12.16 -2.74
C ASP A 22 -2.88 12.92 -2.39
N LEU A 23 -4.02 12.56 -2.99
CA LEU A 23 -5.31 13.20 -2.70
C LEU A 23 -5.75 12.96 -1.25
N ALA A 24 -5.69 11.71 -0.78
CA ALA A 24 -6.07 11.36 0.59
C ALA A 24 -5.26 12.15 1.62
N LEU A 25 -3.95 12.27 1.44
CA LEU A 25 -3.10 13.07 2.33
C LEU A 25 -3.47 14.56 2.31
N ARG A 26 -3.75 15.12 1.12
CA ARG A 26 -4.16 16.52 0.99
C ARG A 26 -5.49 16.80 1.65
N GLU A 27 -6.48 15.92 1.47
CA GLU A 27 -7.79 16.05 2.09
C GLU A 27 -7.69 15.96 3.62
N HIS A 28 -6.92 14.99 4.15
CA HIS A 28 -6.66 14.91 5.58
C HIS A 28 -5.93 16.15 6.12
N ALA A 29 -4.90 16.65 5.44
CA ALA A 29 -4.18 17.86 5.85
C ALA A 29 -5.03 19.15 5.72
N ALA A 30 -6.05 19.14 4.84
CA ALA A 30 -6.99 20.25 4.72
C ALA A 30 -7.86 20.41 5.97
N VAL A 31 -8.27 19.30 6.59
CA VAL A 31 -9.15 19.29 7.77
C VAL A 31 -8.34 19.24 9.08
N ASN A 32 -7.27 18.46 9.12
CA ASN A 32 -6.46 18.23 10.31
C ASN A 32 -5.26 19.19 10.39
N LYS A 33 -5.53 20.43 10.81
CA LYS A 33 -4.50 21.49 10.94
C LYS A 33 -3.55 21.28 12.12
N GLN A 34 -3.91 20.43 13.07
CA GLN A 34 -3.13 20.20 14.29
C GLN A 34 -2.08 19.09 14.10
N GLY A 35 -2.15 18.34 13.00
CA GLY A 35 -1.24 17.23 12.71
C GLY A 35 -1.40 16.08 13.70
N VAL A 36 -2.62 15.85 14.18
CA VAL A 36 -2.94 14.79 15.14
C VAL A 36 -3.20 13.50 14.38
N TYR A 37 -2.74 12.36 14.87
CA TYR A 37 -3.17 11.07 14.33
C TYR A 37 -4.58 10.77 14.85
N ASP A 38 -5.57 10.99 13.98
CA ASP A 38 -6.99 10.85 14.29
C ASP A 38 -7.57 9.52 13.78
N GLU A 39 -8.80 9.29 14.19
CA GLU A 39 -9.58 8.11 13.82
C GLU A 39 -9.77 7.97 12.29
N PRO A 40 -10.22 9.00 11.54
CA PRO A 40 -10.33 8.93 10.09
C PRO A 40 -9.03 8.51 9.39
N LEU A 41 -7.90 9.12 9.79
CA LEU A 41 -6.60 8.83 9.20
C LEU A 41 -6.15 7.38 9.48
N SER A 42 -6.58 6.81 10.61
CA SER A 42 -6.26 5.43 10.98
C SER A 42 -6.85 4.36 10.05
N SER A 43 -7.89 4.72 9.28
CA SER A 43 -8.58 3.82 8.34
C SER A 43 -7.65 3.34 7.22
N PHE A 44 -6.87 4.26 6.65
CA PHE A 44 -5.98 4.00 5.51
C PHE A 44 -4.50 4.13 5.86
N PHE A 45 -4.17 4.73 7.00
CA PHE A 45 -2.80 4.96 7.41
C PHE A 45 -2.54 4.40 8.81
N ARG A 46 -1.29 4.05 9.07
CA ARG A 46 -0.75 3.73 10.38
C ARG A 46 0.25 4.81 10.78
N ASN A 47 0.23 5.21 12.04
CA ASN A 47 1.28 6.04 12.61
C ASN A 47 2.32 5.13 13.24
N VAL A 48 3.58 5.25 12.82
CA VAL A 48 4.65 4.34 13.24
C VAL A 48 5.76 5.11 13.94
N ASP A 49 6.38 4.46 14.92
CA ASP A 49 7.60 4.97 15.53
C ASP A 49 8.82 4.39 14.80
N SER A 50 9.44 5.19 13.93
CA SER A 50 10.59 4.79 13.10
C SER A 50 11.93 4.76 13.85
N ARG A 51 11.91 4.89 15.18
CA ARG A 51 13.12 4.83 16.03
C ARG A 51 13.65 3.41 16.26
N TYR A 52 12.86 2.39 15.92
CA TYR A 52 13.18 0.98 16.09
C TYR A 52 13.23 0.27 14.74
N ASP A 53 14.07 -0.77 14.62
CA ASP A 53 14.19 -1.59 13.39
C ASP A 53 12.88 -2.28 13.00
N ASP A 54 12.02 -2.59 13.98
CA ASP A 54 10.64 -2.99 13.73
C ASP A 54 9.67 -1.88 14.17
N PRO A 55 9.12 -1.08 13.24
CA PRO A 55 8.30 0.08 13.58
C PRO A 55 7.00 -0.33 14.26
N ALA A 56 6.89 -0.06 15.56
CA ALA A 56 5.67 -0.28 16.32
C ALA A 56 4.57 0.72 15.92
N ASN A 57 3.34 0.21 15.75
CA ASN A 57 2.18 1.05 15.51
C ASN A 57 1.85 1.86 16.78
N ILE A 58 1.67 3.16 16.61
CA ILE A 58 1.24 4.08 17.66
C ILE A 58 -0.29 4.06 17.66
N PRO A 59 -0.95 3.55 18.73
CA PRO A 59 -2.40 3.44 18.76
C PRO A 59 -3.07 4.81 18.75
N VAL A 60 -4.31 4.84 18.28
CA VAL A 60 -5.17 6.02 18.31
C VAL A 60 -5.68 6.22 19.74
N GLY A 61 -5.26 7.29 20.43
CA GLY A 61 -5.79 7.70 21.74
C GLY A 61 -4.87 8.70 22.45
N SER A 62 -5.25 9.88 22.94
CA SER A 62 -6.56 10.52 23.17
C SER A 62 -6.62 11.89 22.47
N GLY A 63 -6.51 11.93 21.13
CA GLY A 63 -6.56 13.18 20.36
C GLY A 63 -5.36 14.12 20.54
N LYS A 64 -4.26 13.65 21.14
CA LYS A 64 -3.02 14.43 21.37
C LYS A 64 -1.75 13.84 20.76
N GLY A 65 -1.83 12.63 20.18
CA GLY A 65 -0.68 12.00 19.53
C GLY A 65 -0.41 12.68 18.19
N LYS A 66 0.69 13.45 18.09
CA LYS A 66 1.12 14.01 16.81
C LYS A 66 1.49 12.87 15.84
N VAL A 67 1.22 13.08 14.55
CA VAL A 67 1.74 12.21 13.49
C VAL A 67 3.27 12.26 13.55
N LYS A 68 3.91 11.09 13.68
CA LYS A 68 5.38 10.98 13.67
C LYS A 68 5.85 10.54 12.29
N SER A 69 5.46 9.34 11.89
CA SER A 69 5.72 8.79 10.57
C SER A 69 4.44 8.10 10.12
N LEU A 70 3.87 8.58 9.03
CA LEU A 70 2.65 8.04 8.50
C LEU A 70 3.00 7.01 7.43
N LYS A 71 2.48 5.79 7.57
CA LYS A 71 2.63 4.74 6.57
C LYS A 71 1.25 4.37 6.01
N ALA A 72 1.13 4.28 4.70
CA ALA A 72 -0.08 3.81 4.04
C ALA A 72 -0.29 2.32 4.31
N ARG A 73 -1.54 1.91 4.48
CA ARG A 73 -1.97 0.51 4.46
C ARG A 73 -2.09 0.07 3.01
N ALA A 74 -0.95 -0.04 2.33
CA ALA A 74 -0.86 -0.32 0.90
C ALA A 74 0.03 -1.54 0.63
N VAL A 75 -0.34 -2.34 -0.36
CA VAL A 75 0.52 -3.38 -0.94
C VAL A 75 0.68 -3.04 -2.41
N LEU A 76 1.93 -2.87 -2.86
CA LEU A 76 2.26 -2.49 -4.23
C LEU A 76 2.86 -3.71 -4.93
N VAL A 77 2.26 -4.09 -6.06
CA VAL A 77 2.69 -5.24 -6.86
C VAL A 77 2.94 -4.76 -8.28
N ASP A 78 4.16 -4.91 -8.78
CA ASP A 78 4.51 -4.58 -10.17
C ASP A 78 5.60 -5.51 -10.71
N MET A 79 5.42 -6.18 -11.84
CA MET A 79 6.50 -7.01 -12.41
C MET A 79 7.45 -6.17 -13.29
N GLU A 80 7.32 -4.85 -13.20
CA GLU A 80 8.21 -3.87 -13.81
C GLU A 80 8.58 -2.81 -12.77
N GLU A 81 9.87 -2.65 -12.48
CA GLU A 81 10.34 -1.74 -11.42
C GLU A 81 10.09 -0.25 -11.72
N GLY A 82 9.77 0.12 -12.96
CA GLY A 82 9.76 1.51 -13.42
C GLY A 82 8.88 2.43 -12.57
N VAL A 83 7.60 2.07 -12.40
CA VAL A 83 6.63 2.92 -11.69
C VAL A 83 6.90 2.96 -10.19
N VAL A 84 7.20 1.81 -9.59
CA VAL A 84 7.48 1.75 -8.15
C VAL A 84 8.77 2.50 -7.82
N SER A 85 9.81 2.41 -8.66
CA SER A 85 11.05 3.16 -8.51
C SER A 85 10.81 4.68 -8.58
N GLU A 86 9.94 5.13 -9.48
CA GLU A 86 9.55 6.54 -9.57
C GLU A 86 8.80 7.00 -8.31
N MET A 87 7.85 6.21 -7.80
CA MET A 87 7.15 6.51 -6.55
C MET A 87 8.11 6.62 -5.36
N MET A 88 9.15 5.78 -5.29
CA MET A 88 10.17 5.81 -4.24
C MET A 88 11.12 7.00 -4.34
N LYS A 89 11.24 7.63 -5.52
CA LYS A 89 11.97 8.90 -5.70
C LYS A 89 11.06 10.12 -5.51
N GLY A 90 9.76 9.91 -5.48
CA GLY A 90 8.74 10.95 -5.38
C GLY A 90 8.47 11.45 -3.96
N PRO A 91 7.55 12.42 -3.82
CA PRO A 91 7.20 13.04 -2.54
C PRO A 91 6.51 12.06 -1.57
N LEU A 92 5.93 10.97 -2.08
CA LEU A 92 5.22 9.98 -1.27
C LEU A 92 6.11 8.84 -0.75
N ARG A 93 7.42 8.85 -1.02
CA ARG A 93 8.32 7.74 -0.66
C ARG A 93 8.26 7.36 0.82
N GLU A 94 8.12 8.35 1.70
CA GLU A 94 8.11 8.13 3.15
C GLU A 94 6.79 7.51 3.63
N VAL A 95 5.74 7.58 2.81
CA VAL A 95 4.41 7.05 3.14
C VAL A 95 4.33 5.55 2.85
N PHE A 96 5.07 5.05 1.88
CA PHE A 96 5.07 3.62 1.58
C PHE A 96 6.06 2.84 2.47
N ASP A 97 5.72 1.59 2.79
CA ASP A 97 6.62 0.66 3.47
C ASP A 97 7.23 -0.27 2.42
N PHE A 98 8.56 -0.21 2.26
CA PHE A 98 9.30 -1.04 1.32
C PHE A 98 9.08 -2.55 1.55
N ARG A 99 8.70 -2.95 2.77
CA ARG A 99 8.37 -4.35 3.10
C ARG A 99 7.04 -4.82 2.50
N GLN A 100 6.23 -3.90 1.97
CA GLN A 100 4.92 -4.18 1.35
C GLN A 100 4.96 -4.05 -0.18
N HIS A 101 6.16 -4.05 -0.76
CA HIS A 101 6.36 -3.95 -2.20
C HIS A 101 6.79 -5.30 -2.75
N ILE A 102 6.19 -5.70 -3.87
CA ILE A 102 6.60 -6.87 -4.64
C ILE A 102 6.91 -6.37 -6.03
N THR A 103 8.20 -6.32 -6.37
CA THR A 103 8.66 -5.95 -7.69
C THR A 103 9.56 -6.98 -8.31
N ASP A 104 9.51 -7.09 -9.63
CA ASP A 104 10.43 -7.90 -10.43
C ASP A 104 10.74 -7.17 -11.76
N VAL A 105 11.64 -7.73 -12.56
CA VAL A 105 12.02 -7.27 -13.90
C VAL A 105 11.35 -8.09 -15.01
N SER A 106 10.41 -8.98 -14.67
CA SER A 106 9.76 -9.91 -15.58
C SER A 106 8.34 -9.49 -15.98
N GLY A 107 8.23 -8.58 -16.96
CA GLY A 107 6.93 -8.15 -17.49
C GLY A 107 6.10 -9.29 -18.09
N SER A 108 4.76 -9.18 -18.03
CA SER A 108 3.85 -10.15 -18.66
C SER A 108 3.59 -9.88 -20.15
N GLY A 109 4.09 -8.76 -20.69
CA GLY A 109 3.94 -8.39 -22.10
C GLY A 109 2.48 -8.27 -22.55
N ASN A 110 1.58 -7.80 -21.66
CA ASN A 110 0.13 -7.77 -21.86
C ASN A 110 -0.51 -9.16 -22.12
N ASN A 111 0.17 -10.24 -21.74
CA ASN A 111 -0.35 -11.59 -21.87
C ASN A 111 -0.89 -12.10 -20.54
N TRP A 112 -2.22 -12.16 -20.44
CA TRP A 112 -2.91 -12.67 -19.26
C TRP A 112 -2.52 -14.11 -18.90
N ALA A 113 -2.33 -14.98 -19.89
CA ALA A 113 -1.98 -16.37 -19.63
C ALA A 113 -0.60 -16.50 -18.96
N VAL A 114 0.37 -15.65 -19.34
CA VAL A 114 1.69 -15.60 -18.69
C VAL A 114 1.54 -15.09 -17.25
N GLY A 115 0.85 -13.97 -17.06
CA GLY A 115 0.60 -13.41 -15.73
C GLY A 115 -0.08 -14.42 -14.79
N HIS A 116 -1.10 -15.11 -15.28
CA HIS A 116 -1.89 -16.04 -14.47
C HIS A 116 -1.26 -17.42 -14.28
N LYS A 117 -0.67 -18.02 -15.32
CA LYS A 117 -0.16 -19.40 -15.25
C LYS A 117 1.32 -19.51 -14.86
N MET A 118 2.11 -18.47 -15.10
CA MET A 118 3.54 -18.48 -14.77
C MET A 118 3.79 -17.66 -13.50
N TYR A 119 3.50 -16.36 -13.55
CA TYR A 119 3.80 -15.46 -12.42
C TYR A 119 2.85 -15.67 -11.25
N GLY A 120 1.58 -16.00 -11.51
CA GLY A 120 0.57 -16.39 -10.53
C GLY A 120 1.10 -17.34 -9.46
N PRO A 121 1.45 -18.59 -9.83
CA PRO A 121 2.01 -19.57 -8.90
C PRO A 121 3.35 -19.14 -8.29
N GLN A 122 4.20 -18.45 -9.07
CA GLN A 122 5.53 -18.04 -8.64
C GLN A 122 5.48 -17.04 -7.47
N TYR A 123 4.58 -16.06 -7.52
CA TYR A 123 4.50 -14.97 -6.53
C TYR A 123 3.39 -15.16 -5.49
N ARG A 124 2.58 -16.23 -5.60
CA ARG A 124 1.44 -16.50 -4.71
C ARG A 124 1.80 -16.44 -3.23
N GLU A 125 2.83 -17.18 -2.82
CA GLU A 125 3.22 -17.28 -1.42
C GLU A 125 3.73 -15.94 -0.88
N GLN A 126 4.57 -15.25 -1.65
CA GLN A 126 5.07 -13.92 -1.30
C GLN A 126 3.94 -12.90 -1.16
N LEU A 127 3.00 -12.89 -2.10
CA LEU A 127 1.83 -12.00 -2.07
C LEU A 127 0.95 -12.29 -0.85
N SER A 128 0.69 -13.57 -0.58
CA SER A 128 -0.05 -14.02 0.61
C SER A 128 0.61 -13.53 1.89
N ASP A 129 1.93 -13.68 2.02
CA ASP A 129 2.67 -13.24 3.20
C ASP A 129 2.66 -11.72 3.38
N VAL A 130 2.83 -10.95 2.31
CA VAL A 130 2.79 -9.48 2.38
C VAL A 130 1.41 -8.98 2.77
N ILE A 131 0.36 -9.53 2.16
CA ILE A 131 -1.03 -9.19 2.50
C ILE A 131 -1.36 -9.59 3.94
N ARG A 132 -0.92 -10.78 4.38
CA ARG A 132 -1.10 -11.25 5.76
C ARG A 132 -0.44 -10.32 6.77
N ARG A 133 0.82 -9.94 6.56
CA ARG A 133 1.51 -8.96 7.43
C ARG A 133 0.79 -7.61 7.45
N ALA A 134 0.30 -7.15 6.29
CA ALA A 134 -0.49 -5.93 6.21
C ALA A 134 -1.79 -6.02 7.05
N ALA A 135 -2.45 -7.18 7.03
CA ALA A 135 -3.63 -7.47 7.83
C ALA A 135 -3.34 -7.59 9.32
N GLU A 136 -2.19 -8.15 9.71
CA GLU A 136 -1.74 -8.24 11.11
C GLU A 136 -1.48 -6.85 11.73
N PHE A 137 -1.17 -5.83 10.92
CA PHE A 137 -1.08 -4.45 11.38
C PHE A 137 -2.45 -3.77 11.58
N CYS A 138 -3.55 -4.47 11.30
CA CYS A 138 -4.91 -3.97 11.51
C CYS A 138 -5.51 -4.60 12.78
N ASP A 139 -5.96 -3.77 13.72
CA ASP A 139 -6.75 -4.20 14.88
C ASP A 139 -8.14 -4.69 14.46
N CYS A 140 -8.70 -4.12 13.38
CA CYS A 140 -10.01 -4.50 12.85
C CYS A 140 -10.06 -4.24 11.34
N LEU A 141 -9.56 -5.21 10.58
CA LEU A 141 -9.63 -5.22 9.11
C LEU A 141 -11.07 -5.39 8.63
N GLN A 142 -11.55 -4.47 7.80
CA GLN A 142 -12.89 -4.52 7.22
C GLN A 142 -12.89 -4.97 5.76
N CYS A 143 -12.00 -4.42 4.93
CA CYS A 143 -11.99 -4.71 3.49
C CYS A 143 -10.63 -4.51 2.83
N PHE A 144 -10.54 -5.04 1.61
CA PHE A 144 -9.46 -4.79 0.68
C PHE A 144 -9.98 -3.97 -0.51
N PHE A 145 -9.27 -2.91 -0.87
CA PHE A 145 -9.48 -2.20 -2.14
C PHE A 145 -8.45 -2.70 -3.14
N VAL A 146 -8.88 -3.31 -4.23
CA VAL A 146 -7.97 -3.78 -5.28
C VAL A 146 -8.05 -2.81 -6.46
N ILE A 147 -6.92 -2.18 -6.79
CA ILE A 147 -6.78 -1.25 -7.91
C ILE A 147 -5.88 -1.90 -8.94
N HIS A 148 -6.43 -2.23 -10.12
CA HIS A 148 -5.70 -2.88 -11.19
C HIS A 148 -6.27 -2.50 -12.56
N SER A 149 -5.54 -2.84 -13.62
CA SER A 149 -6.05 -2.78 -15.00
C SER A 149 -6.54 -4.15 -15.45
N MET A 150 -7.55 -4.17 -16.34
CA MET A 150 -7.97 -5.39 -17.04
C MET A 150 -7.11 -5.69 -18.28
N GLY A 151 -6.45 -4.67 -18.85
CA GLY A 151 -5.72 -4.81 -20.11
C GLY A 151 -4.26 -5.26 -19.96
N GLY A 152 -3.67 -5.11 -18.77
CA GLY A 152 -2.21 -5.21 -18.58
C GLY A 152 -1.62 -6.62 -18.46
N GLY A 153 -2.38 -7.69 -18.69
CA GLY A 153 -1.92 -9.09 -18.54
C GLY A 153 -1.56 -9.54 -17.12
N MET A 154 -1.32 -8.60 -16.19
CA MET A 154 -0.84 -8.82 -14.83
C MET A 154 -1.98 -9.10 -13.83
N LEU A 155 -2.95 -9.93 -14.20
CA LEU A 155 -4.00 -10.35 -13.28
C LEU A 155 -3.62 -11.69 -12.63
N PHE A 156 -3.25 -11.65 -11.35
CA PHE A 156 -2.94 -12.84 -10.52
C PHE A 156 -4.20 -13.62 -10.07
N ALA A 157 -5.38 -13.31 -10.60
CA ALA A 157 -6.63 -13.83 -10.08
C ALA A 157 -6.80 -15.34 -10.34
N CYS A 158 -6.54 -16.13 -9.29
CA CYS A 158 -7.30 -17.33 -8.92
C CYS A 158 -7.36 -17.43 -7.39
#